data_AF-A0A235A5Y7-F1
#
_entry.id   AF-A0A235A5Y7-F1
#
_cell.length_a   1.000
_cell.length_b   1.000
_cell.length_c   1.000
_cell.angle_alpha   90.00
_cell.angle_beta   90.00
_cell.angle_gamma   90.00
#
_symmetry.space_group_name_H-M   'P 1'
#
loop_
_entity.id
_entity.type
_entity.pdbx_description
1 polymer ?
#
loop_
_entity_poly.entity_id
_entity_poly.type
_entity_poly.pdbx_seq_one_letter_code
_entity_poly.pdbx_strand_id
1 'polypeptide(L)'
;MSITARPRTATLAALAVVGALALTGCTPAGDANPSEATPAATTSAPEKSGAASPDAGGDAATTADALAERDAFIAAQQQPVGQPTLTAKTPAQQELVAQQRAHVEANGGQWSEQAETVTLALALDACETSILNGHQVDQNVYQVHVASSPLIQSLAIDDASREGAVSIMVFGTRFLCPDDAPQWEQAWTESSGQ
;
A
#
# COMPACT_ATOMS: atom_id res chain seq x y z
N MET A 1 -14.63 38.90 38.88
CA MET A 1 -15.06 39.13 37.48
C MET A 1 -15.55 37.79 36.96
N SER A 2 -16.86 37.63 36.84
CA SER A 2 -17.51 36.34 36.54
C SER A 2 -17.89 36.32 35.06
N ILE A 3 -17.36 35.36 34.31
CA ILE A 3 -17.70 35.14 32.90
C ILE A 3 -18.64 33.95 32.85
N THR A 4 -19.93 34.24 32.70
CA THR A 4 -21.00 33.25 32.50
C THR A 4 -21.01 32.82 31.03
N ALA A 5 -20.57 31.60 30.74
CA ALA A 5 -20.69 30.99 29.42
C ALA A 5 -22.07 30.31 29.28
N ARG A 6 -22.82 30.70 28.24
CA ARG A 6 -24.16 30.17 27.91
C ARG A 6 -24.03 28.97 26.96
N PRO A 7 -24.78 27.86 27.16
CA PRO A 7 -24.71 26.68 26.30
C PRO A 7 -25.44 26.91 24.97
N ARG A 8 -24.82 26.48 23.86
CA ARG A 8 -25.48 26.38 22.55
C ARG A 8 -25.90 24.93 22.32
N THR A 9 -27.16 24.63 22.59
CA THR A 9 -27.87 23.45 22.09
C THR A 9 -28.15 23.62 20.60
N ALA A 10 -27.66 22.70 19.77
CA ALA A 10 -28.06 22.58 18.37
C ALA A 10 -28.57 21.16 18.11
N THR A 11 -29.75 21.13 17.51
CA THR A 11 -30.76 20.08 17.45
C THR A 11 -30.41 18.95 16.48
N LEU A 12 -30.79 17.73 16.86
CA LEU A 12 -30.89 16.53 16.02
C LEU A 12 -31.73 16.78 14.76
N ALA A 13 -31.27 16.28 13.62
CA ALA A 13 -32.11 16.03 12.46
C ALA A 13 -31.76 14.65 11.88
N ALA A 14 -32.55 13.64 12.25
CA ALA A 14 -32.58 12.34 11.63
C ALA A 14 -33.41 12.42 10.35
N LEU A 15 -32.84 12.03 9.21
CA LEU A 15 -33.57 11.84 7.95
C LEU A 15 -33.34 10.40 7.48
N ALA A 16 -34.34 9.57 7.77
CA ALA A 16 -34.49 8.26 7.18
C ALA A 16 -35.06 8.42 5.77
N VAL A 17 -34.41 7.83 4.76
CA VAL A 17 -35.02 7.58 3.45
C VAL A 17 -34.89 6.10 3.14
N VAL A 18 -36.07 5.51 2.95
CA VAL A 18 -36.35 4.11 2.62
C VAL A 18 -36.52 3.98 1.11
N GLY A 19 -36.07 2.85 0.55
CA GLY A 19 -36.57 2.25 -0.70
C GLY A 19 -35.70 2.54 -1.93
N ALA A 20 -35.53 1.63 -2.89
CA ALA A 20 -36.08 0.30 -3.11
C ALA A 20 -35.19 -0.46 -4.11
N LEU A 21 -35.25 -1.79 -4.04
CA LEU A 21 -34.61 -2.74 -4.96
C LEU A 21 -35.09 -2.57 -6.41
N ALA A 22 -34.18 -2.72 -7.37
CA ALA A 22 -34.49 -3.18 -8.71
C ALA A 22 -33.34 -4.05 -9.25
N LEU A 23 -33.55 -5.37 -9.22
CA LEU A 23 -32.79 -6.35 -9.98
C LEU A 23 -33.29 -6.32 -11.44
N THR A 24 -32.43 -5.98 -12.38
CA THR A 24 -32.68 -6.24 -13.81
C THR A 24 -31.47 -6.90 -14.42
N GLY A 25 -31.57 -8.23 -14.57
CA GLY A 25 -30.70 -9.00 -15.44
C GLY A 25 -31.16 -8.87 -16.89
N CYS A 26 -30.19 -8.86 -17.80
CA CYS A 26 -30.39 -9.07 -19.23
C CYS A 26 -29.21 -9.87 -19.78
N THR A 27 -29.48 -11.12 -20.15
CA THR A 27 -28.75 -11.90 -21.17
C THR A 27 -29.81 -12.44 -22.13
N PRO A 28 -29.62 -12.27 -23.45
CA PRO A 28 -29.23 -13.39 -24.32
C PRO A 28 -28.15 -12.97 -25.34
N ALA A 29 -27.14 -13.79 -25.65
CA ALA A 29 -27.11 -15.02 -26.45
C ALA A 29 -27.10 -14.79 -27.97
N GLY A 30 -26.02 -15.25 -28.61
CA GLY A 30 -25.98 -15.72 -30.01
C GLY A 30 -25.74 -14.66 -31.08
N ASP A 31 -24.57 -14.68 -31.73
CA ASP A 31 -24.48 -15.40 -33.00
C ASP A 31 -23.02 -15.62 -33.42
N ALA A 32 -22.74 -16.87 -33.76
CA ALA A 32 -21.51 -17.31 -34.40
C ALA A 32 -21.77 -17.38 -35.91
N ASN A 33 -20.86 -16.85 -36.73
CA ASN A 33 -20.29 -17.61 -37.85
C ASN A 33 -19.17 -16.82 -38.57
N PRO A 34 -18.29 -17.53 -39.31
CA PRO A 34 -16.92 -17.14 -39.57
C PRO A 34 -16.77 -16.58 -40.99
N SER A 35 -15.78 -15.71 -41.20
CA SER A 35 -15.21 -15.55 -42.54
C SER A 35 -13.98 -16.43 -42.65
N GLU A 36 -14.25 -17.63 -43.16
CA GLU A 36 -13.30 -18.51 -43.79
C GLU A 36 -12.77 -17.82 -45.06
N ALA A 37 -11.48 -17.50 -45.08
CA ALA A 37 -10.74 -17.21 -46.30
C ALA A 37 -9.35 -17.84 -46.15
N THR A 38 -9.18 -19.00 -46.79
CA THR A 38 -7.90 -19.71 -46.96
C THR A 38 -7.59 -19.69 -48.47
N PRO A 39 -6.35 -19.95 -48.92
CA PRO A 39 -5.10 -19.23 -48.68
C PRO A 39 -4.50 -18.75 -50.03
N ALA A 40 -3.60 -17.77 -50.01
CA ALA A 40 -2.67 -17.56 -51.12
C ALA A 40 -1.25 -17.84 -50.64
N ALA A 41 -0.69 -18.96 -51.12
CA ALA A 41 0.69 -19.34 -50.94
C ALA A 41 1.62 -18.37 -51.67
N THR A 42 2.65 -17.88 -51.01
CA THR A 42 3.87 -17.43 -51.67
C THR A 42 5.05 -17.86 -50.80
N THR A 43 5.74 -18.88 -51.30
CA THR A 43 7.05 -19.34 -50.83
C THR A 43 8.11 -18.35 -51.29
N SER A 44 8.92 -17.82 -50.37
CA SER A 44 10.35 -17.51 -50.59
C SER A 44 11.09 -17.16 -49.27
N ALA A 45 12.08 -18.02 -48.97
CA ALA A 45 13.34 -17.83 -48.23
C ALA A 45 13.37 -17.39 -46.74
N PRO A 46 14.20 -18.04 -45.90
CA PRO A 46 14.35 -17.70 -44.48
C PRO A 46 15.35 -16.55 -44.33
N GLU A 47 14.86 -15.35 -44.07
CA GLU A 47 15.71 -14.31 -43.48
C GLU A 47 15.79 -14.55 -41.98
N LYS A 48 17.04 -14.58 -41.51
CA LYS A 48 17.50 -14.83 -40.16
C LYS A 48 16.88 -13.79 -39.21
N SER A 49 15.67 -14.06 -38.76
CA SER A 49 15.05 -13.36 -37.64
C SER A 49 15.88 -13.69 -36.42
N GLY A 50 16.77 -12.78 -36.04
CA GLY A 50 17.35 -12.73 -34.72
C GLY A 50 16.21 -12.48 -33.75
N ALA A 51 15.51 -13.55 -33.37
CA ALA A 51 14.74 -13.60 -32.16
C ALA A 51 15.75 -13.31 -31.04
N ALA A 52 15.81 -12.06 -30.60
CA ALA A 52 16.28 -11.76 -29.27
C ALA A 52 15.40 -12.59 -28.35
N SER A 53 15.94 -13.72 -27.88
CA SER A 53 15.40 -14.37 -26.70
C SER A 53 15.31 -13.29 -25.62
N PRO A 54 14.18 -13.16 -24.90
CA PRO A 54 14.20 -12.38 -23.69
C PRO A 54 15.32 -12.96 -22.82
N ASP A 55 16.22 -12.08 -22.41
CA ASP A 55 17.34 -12.40 -21.56
C ASP A 55 16.82 -12.96 -20.24
N ALA A 56 16.67 -14.29 -20.16
CA ALA A 56 16.28 -15.01 -18.96
C ALA A 56 17.39 -14.99 -17.89
N GLY A 57 18.47 -14.22 -18.10
CA GLY A 57 19.57 -14.02 -17.16
C GLY A 57 19.46 -12.74 -16.32
N GLY A 58 18.65 -11.75 -16.71
CA GLY A 58 18.55 -10.45 -16.01
C GLY A 58 17.77 -10.52 -14.70
N ASP A 59 16.72 -11.34 -14.66
CA ASP A 59 15.74 -11.35 -13.56
C ASP A 59 16.24 -12.10 -12.31
N ALA A 60 17.10 -13.11 -12.49
CA ALA A 60 17.59 -13.92 -11.37
C ALA A 60 18.66 -13.17 -10.56
N ALA A 61 19.54 -12.41 -11.22
CA ALA A 61 20.57 -11.62 -10.55
C ALA A 61 19.96 -10.41 -9.82
N THR A 62 19.04 -9.69 -10.46
CA THR A 62 18.32 -8.58 -9.82
C THR A 62 17.45 -9.03 -8.65
N THR A 63 16.80 -10.19 -8.75
CA THR A 63 16.06 -10.78 -7.60
C THR A 63 17.00 -11.17 -6.46
N ALA A 64 18.17 -11.76 -6.76
CA ALA A 64 19.14 -12.12 -5.73
C ALA A 64 19.71 -10.88 -5.00
N ASP A 65 19.95 -9.80 -5.74
CA ASP A 65 20.42 -8.54 -5.19
C ASP A 65 19.35 -7.91 -4.27
N ALA A 66 18.09 -7.87 -4.69
CA ALA A 66 16.98 -7.37 -3.87
C ALA A 66 16.79 -8.17 -2.58
N LEU A 67 16.93 -9.50 -2.62
CA LEU A 67 16.84 -10.34 -1.41
C LEU A 67 18.01 -10.10 -0.45
N ALA A 68 19.23 -9.93 -0.98
CA ALA A 68 20.39 -9.61 -0.15
C ALA A 68 20.26 -8.23 0.50
N GLU A 69 19.75 -7.24 -0.24
CA GLU A 69 19.46 -5.91 0.28
C GLU A 69 18.37 -5.97 1.36
N ARG A 70 17.29 -6.71 1.13
CA ARG A 70 16.23 -6.89 2.13
C ARG A 70 16.79 -7.47 3.42
N ASP A 71 17.62 -8.51 3.33
CA ASP A 71 18.20 -9.13 4.52
C ASP A 71 19.14 -8.16 5.26
N ALA A 72 19.89 -7.33 4.53
CA ALA A 72 20.70 -6.26 5.10
C ALA A 72 19.84 -5.18 5.77
N PHE A 73 18.72 -4.78 5.16
CA PHE A 73 17.75 -3.86 5.72
C PHE A 73 17.18 -4.41 7.02
N ILE A 74 16.64 -5.64 7.03
CA ILE A 74 16.08 -6.28 8.22
C ILE A 74 17.11 -6.33 9.36
N ALA A 75 18.37 -6.70 9.05
CA ALA A 75 19.44 -6.71 10.04
C ALA A 75 19.73 -5.31 10.61
N ALA A 76 19.74 -4.27 9.76
CA ALA A 76 19.95 -2.88 10.17
C ALA A 76 18.84 -2.34 11.08
N GLN A 77 17.60 -2.84 10.92
CA GLN A 77 16.46 -2.40 11.74
C GLN A 77 16.47 -2.97 13.16
N GLN A 78 17.26 -4.01 13.44
CA GLN A 78 17.45 -4.62 14.77
C GLN A 78 16.16 -5.09 15.45
N GLN A 79 15.08 -5.25 14.69
CA GLN A 79 13.80 -5.73 15.22
C GLN A 79 13.84 -7.24 15.44
N PRO A 80 13.22 -7.74 16.52
CA PRO A 80 13.19 -9.17 16.76
C PRO A 80 12.21 -9.86 15.78
N VAL A 81 12.70 -10.88 15.08
CA VAL A 81 11.87 -11.67 14.17
C VAL A 81 10.89 -12.55 14.96
N GLY A 82 9.63 -12.54 14.56
CA GLY A 82 8.59 -13.42 15.11
C GLY A 82 8.08 -13.06 16.51
N GLN A 83 8.45 -11.88 17.05
CA GLN A 83 7.89 -11.39 18.31
C GLN A 83 6.62 -10.57 18.07
N PRO A 84 5.62 -10.65 18.96
CA PRO A 84 4.35 -9.94 18.81
C PRO A 84 4.44 -8.43 19.05
N THR A 85 5.58 -7.95 19.57
CA THR A 85 5.75 -6.58 20.01
C THR A 85 7.06 -6.01 19.46
N LEU A 86 6.98 -4.81 18.89
CA LEU A 86 8.14 -4.07 18.39
C LEU A 86 8.37 -2.82 19.25
N THR A 87 9.63 -2.44 19.38
CA THR A 87 10.04 -1.20 20.04
C THR A 87 11.15 -0.54 19.25
N ALA A 88 11.20 0.78 19.21
CA ALA A 88 12.22 1.49 18.44
C ALA A 88 13.65 1.15 18.91
N LYS A 89 14.51 0.68 18.00
CA LYS A 89 15.91 0.31 18.24
C LYS A 89 16.90 1.29 17.62
N THR A 90 16.56 1.83 16.45
CA THR A 90 17.41 2.77 15.72
C THR A 90 16.99 4.22 15.99
N PRO A 91 17.89 5.21 15.80
CA PRO A 91 17.50 6.62 15.91
C PRO A 91 16.35 7.02 14.97
N ALA A 92 16.34 6.49 13.74
CA ALA A 92 15.28 6.76 12.77
C ALA A 92 13.92 6.21 13.25
N GLN A 93 13.89 5.01 13.84
CA GLN A 93 12.68 4.44 14.43
C GLN A 93 12.21 5.24 15.65
N GLN A 94 13.14 5.73 16.48
CA GLN A 94 12.79 6.56 17.64
C GLN A 94 12.15 7.88 17.21
N GLU A 95 12.69 8.51 16.17
CA GLU A 95 12.11 9.73 15.60
C GLU A 95 10.73 9.49 14.99
N LEU A 96 10.57 8.42 14.20
CA LEU A 96 9.26 7.99 13.68
C LEU A 96 8.24 7.83 14.82
N VAL A 97 8.58 7.07 15.85
CA VAL A 97 7.71 6.85 17.01
C VAL A 97 7.41 8.16 17.75
N ALA A 98 8.40 9.03 17.91
CA ALA A 98 8.22 10.31 18.60
C ALA A 98 7.24 11.21 17.83
N GLN A 99 7.38 11.32 16.51
CA GLN A 99 6.50 12.14 15.68
C GLN A 99 5.09 11.54 15.58
N GLN A 100 4.97 10.23 15.42
CA GLN A 100 3.67 9.57 15.40
C GLN A 100 2.95 9.68 16.75
N ARG A 101 3.68 9.54 17.86
CA ARG A 101 3.16 9.80 19.22
C ARG A 101 2.64 11.23 19.36
N ALA A 102 3.45 12.21 18.97
CA ALA A 102 3.07 13.61 19.03
C ALA A 102 1.82 13.89 18.19
N HIS A 103 1.70 13.29 17.00
CA HIS A 103 0.51 13.41 16.17
C HIS A 103 -0.74 12.82 16.84
N VAL A 104 -0.65 11.61 17.41
CA VAL A 104 -1.77 10.97 18.11
C VAL A 104 -2.22 11.81 19.32
N GLU A 105 -1.28 12.27 20.13
CA GLU A 105 -1.57 13.05 21.33
C GLU A 105 -2.12 14.45 21.01
N ALA A 106 -1.63 15.10 19.95
CA ALA A 106 -2.17 16.38 19.47
C ALA A 106 -3.64 16.28 19.02
N ASN A 107 -4.08 15.09 18.59
CA ASN A 107 -5.45 14.80 18.21
C ASN A 107 -6.30 14.20 19.35
N GLY A 108 -5.82 14.30 20.60
CA GLY A 108 -6.54 13.83 21.79
C GLY A 108 -6.50 12.32 22.01
N GLY A 109 -5.70 11.59 21.22
CA GLY A 109 -5.44 10.17 21.42
C GLY A 109 -4.46 9.92 22.58
N GLN A 110 -4.26 8.64 22.90
CA GLN A 110 -3.24 8.19 23.85
C GLN A 110 -2.30 7.22 23.14
N TRP A 111 -1.00 7.42 23.32
CA TRP A 111 0.00 6.50 22.78
C TRP A 111 0.04 5.20 23.58
N SER A 112 0.11 4.08 22.88
CA SER A 112 0.21 2.75 23.48
C SER A 112 1.38 1.97 22.87
N GLU A 113 1.81 0.91 23.56
CA GLU A 113 2.79 -0.04 23.03
C GLU A 113 2.31 -0.71 21.74
N GLN A 114 1.01 -0.97 21.63
CA GLN A 114 0.41 -1.48 20.40
C GLN A 114 0.53 -0.47 19.26
N ALA A 115 0.30 0.82 19.52
CA ALA A 115 0.46 1.87 18.51
C ALA A 115 1.91 1.96 18.00
N GLU A 116 2.90 1.81 18.90
CA GLU A 116 4.31 1.73 18.52
C GLU A 116 4.60 0.49 17.66
N THR A 117 4.10 -0.67 18.07
CA THR A 117 4.25 -1.91 17.30
C THR A 117 3.69 -1.78 15.89
N VAL A 118 2.46 -1.27 15.76
CA VAL A 118 1.79 -1.07 14.47
C VAL A 118 2.54 -0.07 13.61
N THR A 119 2.99 1.04 14.19
CA THR A 119 3.74 2.09 13.48
C THR A 119 5.03 1.54 12.88
N LEU A 120 5.81 0.80 13.68
CA LEU A 120 7.06 0.20 13.21
C LEU A 120 6.80 -0.89 12.18
N ALA A 121 5.83 -1.77 12.41
CA ALA A 121 5.53 -2.86 11.50
C ALA A 121 5.11 -2.37 10.11
N LEU A 122 4.22 -1.37 10.05
CA LEU A 122 3.75 -0.80 8.78
C LEU A 122 4.87 -0.11 8.00
N ALA A 123 5.73 0.65 8.69
CA ALA A 123 6.85 1.32 8.05
C ALA A 123 7.88 0.31 7.49
N LEU A 124 8.17 -0.75 8.25
CA LEU A 124 9.09 -1.81 7.84
C LEU A 124 8.55 -2.60 6.65
N ASP A 125 7.25 -2.94 6.64
CA ASP A 125 6.57 -3.67 5.56
C ASP A 125 6.62 -2.89 4.22
N ALA A 126 6.41 -1.57 4.26
CA ALA A 126 6.51 -0.72 3.08
C ALA A 126 7.96 -0.60 2.54
N CYS A 127 8.94 -0.47 3.43
CA CYS A 127 10.34 -0.40 2.99
C CYS A 127 10.84 -1.75 2.44
N GLU A 128 10.44 -2.87 3.05
CA GLU A 128 10.68 -4.20 2.46
C GLU A 128 10.03 -4.33 1.08
N THR A 129 8.79 -3.86 0.93
CA THR A 129 8.10 -3.85 -0.36
C THR A 129 8.84 -3.01 -1.39
N SER A 130 9.43 -1.88 -1.00
CA SER A 130 10.22 -1.03 -1.90
C SER A 130 11.44 -1.76 -2.42
N ILE A 131 12.20 -2.40 -1.53
CA ILE A 131 13.38 -3.21 -1.89
C ILE A 131 12.99 -4.36 -2.82
N LEU A 132 11.93 -5.10 -2.50
CA LEU A 132 11.47 -6.25 -3.31
C LEU A 132 10.94 -5.86 -4.69
N ASN A 133 10.62 -4.59 -4.90
CA ASN A 133 10.24 -4.02 -6.20
C ASN A 133 11.38 -3.18 -6.82
N GLY A 134 12.62 -3.32 -6.33
CA GLY A 134 13.78 -2.63 -6.88
C GLY A 134 13.71 -1.11 -6.75
N HIS A 135 13.17 -0.62 -5.62
CA HIS A 135 12.97 0.80 -5.32
C HIS A 135 12.06 1.54 -6.31
N GLN A 136 11.17 0.80 -6.98
CA GLN A 136 10.15 1.34 -7.88
C GLN A 136 8.77 1.08 -7.28
N VAL A 137 8.16 2.13 -6.75
CA VAL A 137 6.82 2.10 -6.15
C VAL A 137 5.90 2.98 -6.99
N ASP A 138 5.26 2.37 -7.98
CA ASP A 138 4.21 3.03 -8.74
C ASP A 138 2.83 2.82 -8.11
N GLN A 139 1.80 3.39 -8.75
CA GLN A 139 0.41 3.25 -8.32
C GLN A 139 -0.05 1.79 -8.22
N ASN A 140 0.46 0.91 -9.07
CA ASN A 140 0.10 -0.51 -9.08
C ASN A 140 0.76 -1.27 -7.92
N VAL A 141 2.06 -1.07 -7.69
CA VAL A 141 2.79 -1.64 -6.54
C VAL A 141 2.11 -1.21 -5.25
N TYR A 142 1.80 0.09 -5.12
CA TYR A 142 1.06 0.63 -3.99
C TYR A 142 -0.29 -0.05 -3.79
N GLN A 143 -1.14 -0.14 -4.83
CA GLN A 143 -2.47 -0.73 -4.72
C GLN A 143 -2.42 -2.21 -4.36
N VAL A 144 -1.50 -2.96 -4.99
CA VAL A 144 -1.29 -4.38 -4.68
C VAL A 144 -0.85 -4.54 -3.23
N HIS A 145 0.12 -3.74 -2.76
CA HIS A 145 0.57 -3.79 -1.38
C HIS A 145 -0.56 -3.49 -0.39
N VAL A 146 -1.28 -2.38 -0.58
CA VAL A 146 -2.39 -1.99 0.31
C VAL A 146 -3.51 -3.04 0.33
N ALA A 147 -3.82 -3.66 -0.81
CA ALA A 147 -4.85 -4.68 -0.91
C ALA A 147 -4.43 -6.03 -0.34
N SER A 148 -3.15 -6.40 -0.44
CA SER A 148 -2.66 -7.75 -0.12
C SER A 148 -1.86 -7.87 1.17
N SER A 149 -1.39 -6.76 1.76
CA SER A 149 -0.62 -6.77 3.02
C SER A 149 -1.46 -7.40 4.14
N PRO A 150 -1.02 -8.54 4.72
CA PRO A 150 -1.72 -9.15 5.85
C PRO A 150 -1.77 -8.23 7.06
N LEU A 151 -0.76 -7.36 7.22
CA LEU A 151 -0.71 -6.39 8.31
C LEU A 151 -1.82 -5.36 8.17
N ILE A 152 -1.97 -4.76 6.98
CA ILE A 152 -3.06 -3.80 6.72
C ILE A 152 -4.42 -4.49 6.84
N GLN A 153 -4.58 -5.69 6.31
CA GLN A 153 -5.82 -6.46 6.43
C GLN A 153 -6.20 -6.75 7.89
N SER A 154 -5.22 -7.03 8.75
CA SER A 154 -5.47 -7.28 10.17
C SER A 154 -5.91 -6.03 10.95
N LEU A 155 -5.57 -4.84 10.45
CA LEU A 155 -5.89 -3.55 11.07
C LEU A 155 -7.16 -2.90 10.49
N ALA A 156 -7.50 -3.22 9.24
CA ALA A 156 -8.60 -2.64 8.49
C ALA A 156 -9.96 -3.28 8.85
N ILE A 157 -10.53 -2.86 9.98
CA ILE A 157 -11.89 -3.25 10.41
C ILE A 157 -12.95 -2.61 9.48
N ASP A 158 -12.65 -1.41 9.00
CA ASP A 158 -13.46 -0.59 8.10
C ASP A 158 -12.53 0.27 7.20
N ASP A 159 -13.11 1.11 6.35
CA ASP A 159 -12.32 1.94 5.42
C ASP A 159 -11.49 3.01 6.14
N ALA A 160 -11.99 3.56 7.25
CA ALA A 160 -11.28 4.59 8.02
C ALA A 160 -10.04 4.03 8.73
N SER A 161 -10.14 2.84 9.31
CA SER A 161 -9.01 2.13 9.91
C SER A 161 -7.99 1.68 8.86
N ARG A 162 -8.44 1.30 7.66
CA ARG A 162 -7.56 1.05 6.51
C ARG A 162 -6.78 2.29 6.11
N GLU A 163 -7.48 3.41 5.92
CA GLU A 163 -6.88 4.69 5.58
C GLU A 163 -5.88 5.13 6.65
N GLY A 164 -6.22 4.96 7.93
CA GLY A 164 -5.30 5.21 9.05
C GLY A 164 -4.03 4.36 9.00
N ALA A 165 -4.15 3.05 8.72
CA ALA A 165 -2.99 2.18 8.58
C ALA A 165 -2.11 2.57 7.39
N VAL A 166 -2.71 2.87 6.24
CA VAL A 166 -2.00 3.34 5.04
C VAL A 166 -1.31 4.68 5.29
N SER A 167 -1.98 5.59 6.01
CA SER A 167 -1.40 6.88 6.40
C SER A 167 -0.15 6.73 7.27
N ILE A 168 -0.21 5.85 8.28
CA ILE A 168 0.94 5.54 9.14
C ILE A 168 2.07 4.89 8.32
N MET A 169 1.73 3.95 7.45
CA MET A 169 2.66 3.27 6.55
C MET A 169 3.44 4.29 5.71
N VAL A 170 2.74 5.16 4.97
CA VAL A 170 3.38 6.16 4.10
C VAL A 170 4.16 7.21 4.92
N PHE A 171 3.66 7.61 6.08
CA PHE A 171 4.43 8.49 6.96
C PHE A 171 5.75 7.84 7.42
N GLY A 172 5.72 6.54 7.72
CA GLY A 172 6.86 5.77 8.19
C GLY A 172 8.01 5.67 7.18
N THR A 173 7.73 5.63 5.88
CA THR A 173 8.75 5.51 4.84
C THR A 173 9.73 6.68 4.85
N ARG A 174 9.28 7.88 5.23
CA ARG A 174 10.12 9.10 5.41
C ARG A 174 11.30 8.91 6.35
N PHE A 175 11.20 7.94 7.26
CA PHE A 175 12.22 7.68 8.27
C PHE A 175 13.04 6.45 7.94
N LEU A 176 12.38 5.37 7.50
CA LEU A 176 13.03 4.07 7.37
C LEU A 176 13.58 3.79 5.95
N CYS A 177 12.99 4.40 4.93
CA CYS A 177 13.42 4.33 3.53
C CYS A 177 13.17 5.67 2.82
N PRO A 178 13.87 6.75 3.22
CA PRO A 178 13.58 8.12 2.79
C PRO A 178 13.69 8.34 1.28
N ASP A 179 14.53 7.55 0.59
CA ASP A 179 14.70 7.64 -0.86
C ASP A 179 13.45 7.14 -1.63
N ASP A 180 12.68 6.23 -1.03
CA ASP A 180 11.45 5.67 -1.60
C ASP A 180 10.20 6.45 -1.16
N ALA A 181 10.28 7.22 -0.08
CA ALA A 181 9.14 7.92 0.51
C ALA A 181 8.34 8.79 -0.48
N PRO A 182 8.96 9.58 -1.38
CA PRO A 182 8.21 10.39 -2.35
C PRO A 182 7.29 9.57 -3.26
N GLN A 183 7.70 8.33 -3.61
CA GLN A 183 6.93 7.45 -4.48
C GLN A 183 5.67 6.93 -3.76
N TRP A 184 5.81 6.55 -2.48
CA TRP A 184 4.67 6.16 -1.63
C TRP A 184 3.68 7.31 -1.41
N GLU A 185 4.19 8.52 -1.16
CA GLU A 185 3.36 9.72 -0.98
C GLU A 185 2.59 10.08 -2.25
N GLN A 186 3.26 10.01 -3.40
CA GLN A 186 2.64 10.27 -4.69
C GLN A 186 1.52 9.25 -4.98
N ALA A 187 1.80 7.95 -4.87
CA ALA A 187 0.82 6.90 -5.11
C ALA A 187 -0.35 6.96 -4.13
N TRP A 188 -0.13 7.37 -2.88
CA TRP A 188 -1.22 7.60 -1.93
C TRP A 188 -2.09 8.79 -2.34
N THR A 189 -1.48 9.94 -2.67
CA THR A 189 -2.19 11.14 -3.12
C THR A 189 -3.08 10.83 -4.32
N GLU A 190 -2.52 10.20 -5.36
CA GLU A 190 -3.23 9.78 -6.57
C GLU A 190 -4.38 8.81 -6.26
N SER A 191 -4.18 7.84 -5.35
CA SER A 191 -5.23 6.89 -4.95
C SER A 191 -6.39 7.51 -4.15
N SER A 192 -6.12 8.60 -3.42
CA SER A 192 -7.12 9.31 -2.62
C SER A 192 -7.93 10.33 -3.44
N GLY A 193 -7.55 10.56 -4.71
CA GLY A 193 -8.20 11.53 -5.59
C GLY A 193 -7.95 12.99 -5.20
N GLN A 194 -6.85 13.25 -4.48
CA GLN A 194 -6.40 14.59 -4.06
C GLN A 194 -5.34 15.15 -5.00
#